data_AF-A0A1R1WXN1-F1
#
_entry.id   AF-A0A1R1WXN1-F1
#
_cell.length_a   1.000
_cell.length_b   1.000
_cell.length_c   1.000
_cell.angle_alpha   90.00
_cell.angle_beta   90.00
_cell.angle_gamma   90.00
#
_symmetry.space_group_name_H-M   'P 1'
#
loop_
_entity.id
_entity.type
_entity.pdbx_description
1 polymer ?
#
loop_
_entity_poly.entity_id
_entity_poly.type
_entity_poly.pdbx_seq_one_letter_code
_entity_poly.pdbx_strand_id
1 'polypeptide(L)'
;MSSRIEEVNDMDFPLPEPPSHSGYDDFFPTYPSGVEKSFEKLEISSKKLKTNISGIGQYSHVDDSESKNWVCLYPIYFDYDIPREKGRKVPKDSSVKKPHVRQIYEAAKSFGLRTVYQPQKSHPRSFFNPGRVKIELKSETGELLNREIANRKILMNKLGKILPSINVEREKEAVYDDFMSMKKPGLQATITESHDIPVTAPAKASSSTEKTKKSKNKQKKGKGQRVIV
;
A
#
# COMPACT_ATOMS: atom_id res chain seq x y z
N MET A 1 29.90 15.50 60.35
CA MET A 1 29.79 14.17 59.75
C MET A 1 28.70 14.25 58.69
N SER A 2 29.06 14.49 57.43
CA SER A 2 28.11 14.44 56.31
C SER A 2 28.48 13.22 55.48
N SER A 3 27.58 12.26 55.46
CA SER A 3 27.74 10.93 54.89
C SER A 3 27.85 10.99 53.37
N ARG A 4 28.86 10.29 52.87
CA ARG A 4 29.15 10.03 51.46
C ARG A 4 27.97 9.23 50.88
N ILE A 5 27.34 9.77 49.84
CA ILE A 5 26.38 9.03 49.01
C ILE A 5 27.16 7.89 48.35
N GLU A 6 26.83 6.66 48.73
CA GLU A 6 27.29 5.45 48.04
C GLU A 6 26.56 5.34 46.71
N GLU A 7 27.35 5.12 45.67
CA GLU A 7 26.92 4.96 44.29
C GLU A 7 26.15 3.64 44.16
N VAL A 8 24.88 3.71 43.76
CA VAL A 8 24.07 2.54 43.41
C VAL A 8 24.58 2.00 42.06
N ASN A 9 25.60 1.15 42.12
CA ASN A 9 26.11 0.35 41.00
C ASN A 9 25.74 -1.13 41.16
N ASP A 10 24.51 -1.43 41.58
CA ASP A 10 23.98 -2.80 41.65
C ASP A 10 22.91 -3.03 40.58
N MET A 11 23.29 -2.79 39.32
CA MET A 11 22.56 -3.29 38.14
C MET A 11 23.32 -4.42 37.46
N ASP A 12 24.01 -5.24 38.25
CA ASP A 12 24.49 -6.55 37.81
C ASP A 12 23.45 -7.60 38.27
N PHE A 13 22.33 -7.62 37.54
CA PHE A 13 21.28 -8.62 37.73
C PHE A 13 21.76 -9.91 37.05
N PRO A 14 22.09 -10.98 37.79
CA PRO A 14 22.59 -12.20 37.19
C PRO A 14 21.51 -12.75 36.25
N LEU A 15 21.83 -12.82 34.96
CA LEU A 15 21.00 -13.51 33.99
C LEU A 15 20.88 -14.98 34.43
N PRO A 16 19.67 -15.55 34.48
CA PRO A 16 19.52 -16.97 34.78
C PRO A 16 20.32 -17.76 33.76
N GLU A 17 21.21 -18.62 34.26
CA GLU A 17 21.96 -19.53 33.41
C GLU A 17 20.97 -20.38 32.60
N PRO A 18 21.19 -20.57 31.29
CA PRO A 18 20.35 -21.47 30.52
C PRO A 18 20.44 -22.85 31.15
N PRO A 19 19.32 -23.58 31.32
CA PRO A 19 19.35 -24.93 31.85
C PRO A 19 20.31 -25.75 30.98
N SER A 20 21.28 -26.41 31.63
CA SER A 20 22.16 -27.35 30.96
C SER A 20 21.30 -28.35 30.18
N HIS A 21 21.54 -28.38 28.87
CA HIS A 21 20.76 -29.16 27.94
C HIS A 21 21.10 -30.65 28.14
N SER A 22 20.39 -31.30 29.06
CA SER A 22 20.40 -32.77 29.21
C SER A 22 18.98 -33.28 29.39
N GLY A 23 18.10 -32.99 28.42
CA GLY A 23 16.76 -33.56 28.41
C GLY A 23 15.69 -32.86 27.57
N TYR A 24 16.06 -32.20 26.47
CA TYR A 24 15.08 -31.60 25.55
C TYR A 24 15.35 -32.03 24.10
N ASP A 25 15.43 -33.34 23.87
CA ASP A 25 15.57 -33.92 22.52
C ASP A 25 14.24 -34.40 21.91
N ASP A 26 13.12 -34.36 22.63
CA ASP A 26 11.89 -35.06 22.20
C ASP A 26 10.70 -34.17 21.75
N PHE A 27 10.88 -32.86 21.52
CA PHE A 27 9.77 -31.99 21.08
C PHE A 27 9.95 -31.29 19.73
N PHE A 28 11.03 -31.55 19.00
CA PHE A 28 11.14 -31.17 17.59
C PHE A 28 11.24 -32.43 16.74
N PRO A 29 10.39 -32.64 15.72
CA PRO A 29 10.57 -33.74 14.79
C PRO A 29 11.96 -33.58 14.18
N THR A 30 12.84 -34.55 14.44
CA THR A 30 14.16 -34.60 13.83
C THR A 30 13.95 -34.70 12.32
N TYR A 31 14.25 -33.62 11.59
CA TYR A 31 14.29 -33.69 10.14
C TYR A 31 15.36 -34.73 9.76
N PRO A 32 15.04 -35.72 8.92
CA PRO A 32 16.04 -36.71 8.52
C PRO A 32 17.20 -35.99 7.82
N SER A 33 18.44 -36.26 8.27
CA SER A 33 19.69 -35.61 7.80
C SER A 33 20.12 -36.04 6.39
N GLY A 34 19.18 -36.13 5.46
CA GLY A 34 19.38 -36.64 4.10
C GLY A 34 18.83 -35.77 2.98
N VAL A 35 18.30 -34.57 3.28
CA VAL A 35 17.68 -33.68 2.26
C VAL A 35 18.57 -32.46 1.96
N GLU A 36 19.89 -32.62 1.99
CA GLU A 36 20.81 -31.56 1.55
C GLU A 36 21.27 -31.77 0.09
N LYS A 37 21.14 -32.98 -0.45
CA LYS A 37 21.67 -33.31 -1.78
C LYS A 37 20.74 -32.99 -2.96
N SER A 38 19.59 -32.36 -2.73
CA SER A 38 18.67 -31.92 -3.81
C SER A 38 18.62 -30.41 -4.01
N PHE A 39 19.21 -29.61 -3.13
CA PHE A 39 19.22 -28.14 -3.27
C PHE A 39 20.48 -27.57 -3.94
N GLU A 40 21.57 -28.33 -4.03
CA GLU A 40 22.79 -27.89 -4.74
C GLU A 40 22.78 -28.13 -6.25
N LYS A 41 21.68 -28.65 -6.81
CA LYS A 41 21.51 -28.76 -8.27
C LYS A 41 20.54 -27.72 -8.84
N LEU A 42 20.57 -26.51 -8.29
CA LEU A 42 19.89 -25.35 -8.88
C LEU A 42 20.76 -24.09 -8.80
N GLU A 43 22.04 -24.21 -9.14
CA GLU A 43 22.81 -23.04 -9.55
C GLU A 43 23.47 -23.24 -10.92
N ILE A 44 23.22 -22.24 -11.77
CA ILE A 44 23.94 -21.90 -13.00
C ILE A 44 23.64 -22.78 -14.22
N SER A 45 22.41 -22.64 -14.72
CA SER A 45 22.25 -22.38 -16.16
C SER A 45 21.43 -21.10 -16.32
N SER A 46 22.06 -19.98 -15.97
CA SER A 46 21.66 -18.62 -16.36
C SER A 46 21.89 -18.40 -17.86
N LYS A 47 21.48 -19.36 -18.70
CA LYS A 47 21.32 -19.13 -20.13
C LYS A 47 20.01 -18.37 -20.32
N LYS A 48 20.12 -17.05 -20.16
CA LYS A 48 19.34 -16.00 -20.85
C LYS A 48 17.97 -16.49 -21.33
N LEU A 49 17.06 -16.71 -20.38
CA LEU A 49 15.64 -16.72 -20.69
C LEU A 49 15.28 -15.29 -21.11
N LYS A 50 15.37 -15.02 -22.42
CA LYS A 50 14.63 -13.93 -23.04
C LYS A 50 13.17 -14.34 -22.99
N THR A 51 12.55 -14.20 -21.82
CA THR A 51 11.10 -14.21 -21.75
C THR A 51 10.65 -12.99 -22.54
N ASN A 52 9.92 -13.25 -23.62
CA ASN A 52 9.31 -12.22 -24.45
C ASN A 52 8.10 -11.68 -23.67
N ILE A 53 8.38 -10.97 -22.56
CA ILE A 53 7.37 -10.31 -21.74
C ILE A 53 7.17 -8.92 -22.36
N SER A 54 6.56 -8.91 -23.54
CA SER A 54 6.23 -7.70 -24.28
C SER A 54 4.95 -7.00 -23.77
N GLY A 55 4.46 -7.35 -22.56
CA GLY A 55 3.18 -6.84 -22.03
C GLY A 55 3.15 -6.45 -20.56
N ILE A 56 4.17 -6.79 -19.75
CA ILE A 56 4.23 -6.39 -18.33
C ILE A 56 5.21 -5.22 -18.27
N GLY A 57 4.68 -4.03 -17.96
CA GLY A 57 5.40 -2.75 -18.06
C GLY A 57 6.85 -2.84 -17.60
N GLN A 58 7.75 -2.58 -18.54
CA GLN A 58 9.21 -2.59 -18.39
C GLN A 58 9.62 -1.96 -17.05
N TYR A 59 9.87 -2.78 -16.04
CA TYR A 59 10.56 -2.35 -14.85
C TYR A 59 11.97 -2.03 -15.31
N SER A 60 12.27 -0.75 -15.45
CA SER A 60 13.65 -0.31 -15.62
C SER A 60 14.38 -0.76 -14.36
N HIS A 61 15.09 -1.89 -14.44
CA HIS A 61 15.99 -2.36 -13.40
C HIS A 61 17.23 -1.47 -13.43
N VAL A 62 17.02 -0.21 -13.08
CA VAL A 62 18.11 0.72 -12.80
C VAL A 62 18.55 0.39 -11.40
N ASP A 63 19.84 0.13 -11.23
CA ASP A 63 20.39 -0.14 -9.92
C ASP A 63 20.06 1.01 -8.98
N ASP A 64 19.65 0.69 -7.74
CA ASP A 64 19.24 1.71 -6.77
C ASP A 64 20.38 2.72 -6.49
N SER A 65 21.62 2.35 -6.79
CA SER A 65 22.83 3.16 -6.76
C SER A 65 22.79 4.37 -7.71
N GLU A 66 22.46 4.17 -8.99
CA GLU A 66 22.43 5.25 -10.00
C GLU A 66 21.31 6.27 -9.70
N SER A 67 20.19 5.76 -9.20
CA SER A 67 19.00 6.56 -8.91
C SER A 67 18.96 7.10 -7.47
N LYS A 68 20.08 7.07 -6.73
CA LYS A 68 20.11 7.49 -5.32
C LYS A 68 19.82 8.98 -5.14
N ASN A 69 20.33 9.81 -6.05
CA ASN A 69 20.18 11.28 -6.00
C ASN A 69 18.91 11.79 -6.70
N TRP A 70 18.13 10.89 -7.29
CA TRP A 70 16.97 11.24 -8.08
C TRP A 70 15.78 11.64 -7.21
N VAL A 71 14.90 12.47 -7.77
CA VAL A 71 13.70 12.93 -7.08
C VAL A 71 12.71 11.79 -6.95
N CYS A 72 12.37 11.43 -5.72
CA CYS A 72 11.32 10.46 -5.43
C CYS A 72 9.93 11.12 -5.43
N LEU A 73 9.00 10.55 -6.21
CA LEU A 73 7.59 10.91 -6.24
C LEU A 73 6.75 9.71 -5.80
N TYR A 74 5.74 10.00 -4.99
CA TYR A 74 4.76 9.03 -4.50
C TYR A 74 3.34 9.49 -4.88
N PRO A 75 2.39 8.57 -5.08
CA PRO A 75 1.00 8.90 -5.37
C PRO A 75 0.36 9.87 -4.37
N ILE A 76 0.60 9.68 -3.07
CA ILE A 76 0.05 10.53 -1.98
C ILE A 76 0.36 12.04 -2.16
N TYR A 77 1.42 12.39 -2.88
CA TYR A 77 1.78 13.80 -3.10
C TYR A 77 0.78 14.55 -3.96
N PHE A 78 0.05 13.83 -4.82
CA PHE A 78 -0.91 14.35 -5.78
C PHE A 78 -2.36 14.13 -5.36
N ASP A 79 -2.61 13.46 -4.25
CA ASP A 79 -3.95 13.07 -3.83
C ASP A 79 -4.77 14.28 -3.37
N TYR A 80 -5.91 14.51 -4.02
CA TYR A 80 -6.83 15.61 -3.70
C TYR A 80 -7.44 15.48 -2.30
N ASP A 81 -7.79 14.25 -1.91
CA ASP A 81 -8.55 13.97 -0.69
C ASP A 81 -7.66 14.07 0.57
N ILE A 82 -6.35 14.01 0.39
CA ILE A 82 -5.36 14.12 1.47
C ILE A 82 -4.99 15.59 1.73
N PRO A 83 -5.03 16.09 2.99
CA PRO A 83 -4.58 17.44 3.32
C PRO A 83 -3.05 17.60 3.18
N ARG A 84 -2.55 18.84 3.14
CA ARG A 84 -1.10 19.10 3.00
C ARG A 84 -0.29 18.53 4.17
N GLU A 85 -0.80 18.74 5.38
CA GLU A 85 -0.24 18.17 6.61
C GLU A 85 -0.22 16.64 6.58
N LYS A 86 -1.19 16.03 5.89
CA LYS A 86 -1.39 14.64 5.41
C LYS A 86 -0.27 14.00 4.59
N GLY A 87 0.43 14.80 3.79
CA GLY A 87 1.37 14.30 2.79
C GLY A 87 1.15 14.84 1.37
N ARG A 88 0.00 15.47 1.07
CA ARG A 88 -0.18 16.16 -0.22
C ARG A 88 0.84 17.29 -0.36
N LYS A 89 1.58 17.32 -1.47
CA LYS A 89 2.61 18.35 -1.74
C LYS A 89 2.17 19.38 -2.77
N VAL A 90 1.25 19.03 -3.66
CA VAL A 90 0.73 19.92 -4.70
C VAL A 90 -0.44 20.79 -4.18
N PRO A 91 -0.74 21.95 -4.81
CA PRO A 91 -1.97 22.69 -4.55
C PRO A 91 -3.20 21.89 -4.98
N LYS A 92 -4.36 22.23 -4.42
CA LYS A 92 -5.62 21.52 -4.71
C LYS A 92 -5.95 21.54 -6.21
N ASP A 93 -5.69 22.66 -6.87
CA ASP A 93 -5.96 22.85 -8.31
C ASP A 93 -5.11 21.96 -9.22
N SER A 94 -4.01 21.42 -8.70
CA SER A 94 -3.13 20.49 -9.42
C SER A 94 -3.09 19.11 -8.74
N SER A 95 -4.05 18.82 -7.88
CA SER A 95 -4.22 17.49 -7.27
C SER A 95 -5.32 16.72 -7.98
N VAL A 96 -5.22 15.40 -7.93
CA VAL A 96 -6.07 14.46 -8.65
C VAL A 96 -6.70 13.48 -7.66
N LYS A 97 -7.93 13.07 -7.92
CA LYS A 97 -8.60 12.04 -7.13
C LYS A 97 -8.03 10.66 -7.44
N LYS A 98 -7.73 9.88 -6.40
CA LYS A 98 -7.18 8.51 -6.51
C LYS A 98 -5.98 8.44 -7.49
N PRO A 99 -4.87 9.15 -7.21
CA PRO A 99 -3.71 9.16 -8.09
C PRO A 99 -3.06 7.77 -8.18
N HIS A 100 -2.64 7.38 -9.38
CA HIS A 100 -1.97 6.10 -9.61
C HIS A 100 -0.50 6.28 -10.00
N VAL A 101 0.39 5.41 -9.49
CA VAL A 101 1.84 5.51 -9.77
C VAL A 101 2.17 5.41 -11.26
N ARG A 102 1.42 4.60 -12.01
CA ARG A 102 1.60 4.46 -13.45
C ARG A 102 1.32 5.77 -14.21
N GLN A 103 0.30 6.52 -13.80
CA GLN A 103 -0.01 7.82 -14.41
C GLN A 103 1.15 8.80 -14.20
N ILE A 104 1.75 8.80 -13.01
CA ILE A 104 2.91 9.65 -12.70
C ILE A 104 4.10 9.28 -13.58
N TYR A 105 4.36 7.98 -13.77
CA TYR A 105 5.43 7.48 -14.63
C TYR A 105 5.23 7.90 -16.09
N GLU A 106 4.03 7.70 -16.64
CA GLU A 106 3.72 8.08 -18.03
C GLU A 106 3.76 9.60 -18.23
N ALA A 107 3.24 10.38 -17.28
CA ALA A 107 3.33 11.83 -17.32
C ALA A 107 4.79 12.30 -17.31
N ALA A 108 5.64 11.72 -16.46
CA ALA A 108 7.05 12.08 -16.40
C ALA A 108 7.82 11.66 -17.67
N LYS A 109 7.48 10.52 -18.26
CA LYS A 109 8.04 10.07 -19.55
C LYS A 109 7.68 11.02 -20.69
N SER A 110 6.47 11.60 -20.67
CA SER A 110 6.04 12.58 -21.67
C SER A 110 6.89 13.86 -21.69
N PHE A 111 7.49 14.23 -20.55
CA PHE A 111 8.43 15.35 -20.44
C PHE A 111 9.86 15.02 -20.90
N GLY A 112 10.11 13.80 -21.39
CA GLY A 112 11.44 13.35 -21.83
C GLY A 112 12.44 13.14 -20.69
N LEU A 113 11.97 13.03 -19.44
CA LEU A 113 12.83 12.83 -18.29
C LEU A 113 13.15 11.34 -18.09
N ARG A 114 14.37 11.06 -17.65
CA ARG A 114 14.78 9.72 -17.21
C ARG A 114 14.03 9.37 -15.92
N THR A 115 13.33 8.24 -15.96
CA THR A 115 12.44 7.82 -14.86
C THR A 115 12.56 6.34 -14.55
N VAL A 116 12.47 6.01 -13.25
CA VAL A 116 12.45 4.63 -12.75
C VAL A 116 11.10 4.35 -12.12
N TYR A 117 10.46 3.27 -12.56
CA TYR A 117 9.16 2.81 -12.07
C TYR A 117 9.32 1.74 -10.98
N GLN A 118 8.82 2.01 -9.76
CA GLN A 118 8.93 1.10 -8.62
C GLN A 118 7.54 0.91 -7.94
N PRO A 119 6.65 0.06 -8.48
CA PRO A 119 5.30 -0.09 -7.94
C PRO A 119 5.26 -0.77 -6.56
N GLN A 120 6.27 -1.58 -6.24
CA GLN A 120 6.33 -2.33 -4.97
C GLN A 120 6.70 -1.46 -3.76
N LYS A 121 7.09 -0.19 -3.97
CA LYS A 121 7.55 0.70 -2.90
C LYS A 121 6.42 1.62 -2.45
N SER A 122 6.10 1.62 -1.17
CA SER A 122 5.05 2.48 -0.60
C SER A 122 5.63 3.68 0.16
N HIS A 123 4.82 4.72 0.30
CA HIS A 123 5.17 5.84 1.18
C HIS A 123 4.93 5.44 2.64
N PRO A 124 5.80 5.77 3.61
CA PRO A 124 5.63 5.37 5.02
C PRO A 124 4.32 5.85 5.67
N ARG A 125 3.72 6.89 5.11
CA ARG A 125 2.44 7.43 5.58
C ARG A 125 1.21 6.88 4.85
N SER A 126 1.41 6.18 3.74
CA SER A 126 0.34 5.62 2.93
C SER A 126 0.80 4.30 2.34
N PHE A 127 0.48 3.23 3.06
CA PHE A 127 0.78 1.87 2.64
C PHE A 127 -0.25 1.32 1.64
N PHE A 128 -1.49 1.83 1.66
CA PHE A 128 -2.62 1.35 0.85
C PHE A 128 -2.53 1.68 -0.65
N ASN A 129 -1.77 2.70 -1.03
CA ASN A 129 -1.53 3.06 -2.44
C ASN A 129 -0.03 2.90 -2.74
N PRO A 130 0.41 1.68 -3.08
CA PRO A 130 1.81 1.39 -3.33
C PRO A 130 2.27 2.04 -4.65
N GLY A 131 3.53 2.46 -4.65
CA GLY A 131 4.20 2.95 -5.83
C GLY A 131 5.13 4.14 -5.56
N ARG A 132 6.27 4.10 -6.23
CA ARG A 132 7.25 5.18 -6.26
C ARG A 132 7.79 5.35 -7.68
N VAL A 133 7.95 6.60 -8.08
CA VAL A 133 8.65 6.96 -9.32
C VAL A 133 9.87 7.79 -8.93
N LYS A 134 11.06 7.40 -9.41
CA LYS A 134 12.24 8.26 -9.32
C LYS A 134 12.45 8.99 -10.64
N ILE A 135 12.83 10.27 -10.57
CA ILE A 135 13.01 11.13 -11.74
C ILE A 135 14.33 11.87 -11.63
N GLU A 136 15.12 11.78 -12.68
CA GLU A 136 16.34 12.57 -12.83
C GLU A 136 15.98 14.00 -13.27
N LEU A 137 16.31 14.99 -12.44
CA LEU A 137 16.14 16.41 -12.79
C LEU A 137 17.44 17.08 -13.22
N LYS A 138 18.54 16.65 -12.61
CA LYS A 138 19.88 17.16 -12.83
C LYS A 138 20.78 16.00 -13.21
N SER A 139 21.69 16.25 -14.15
CA SER A 139 22.77 15.32 -14.44
C SER A 139 23.73 15.21 -13.26
N GLU A 140 24.66 14.25 -13.31
CA GLU A 140 25.73 14.07 -12.33
C GLU A 140 26.61 15.33 -12.19
N THR A 141 26.73 16.11 -13.27
CA THR A 141 27.44 17.40 -13.30
C THR A 141 26.67 18.56 -12.65
N GLY A 142 25.39 18.34 -12.29
CA GLY A 142 24.53 19.34 -11.66
C GLY A 142 23.71 20.20 -12.64
N GLU A 143 23.91 20.02 -13.96
CA GLU A 143 23.15 20.72 -14.99
C GLU A 143 21.70 20.24 -15.07
N LEU A 144 20.77 21.14 -15.39
CA LEU A 144 19.35 20.82 -15.53
C LEU A 144 19.10 20.08 -16.85
N LEU A 145 18.52 18.87 -16.78
CA LEU A 145 18.18 18.09 -17.97
C LEU A 145 17.07 18.74 -18.81
N ASN A 146 16.15 19.45 -18.14
CA ASN A 146 15.08 20.16 -18.81
C ASN A 146 14.90 21.55 -18.20
N ARG A 147 15.14 22.59 -19.00
CA ARG A 147 15.03 24.01 -18.60
C ARG A 147 13.64 24.38 -18.10
N GLU A 148 12.62 23.69 -18.60
CA GLU A 148 11.24 23.87 -18.17
C GLU A 148 10.94 23.41 -16.75
N ILE A 149 11.79 22.54 -16.20
CA ILE A 149 11.57 21.83 -14.93
C ILE A 149 12.82 21.99 -14.05
N ALA A 150 13.03 23.22 -13.57
CA ALA A 150 14.20 23.52 -12.74
C ALA A 150 14.12 22.90 -11.32
N ASN A 151 12.91 22.86 -10.74
CA ASN A 151 12.70 22.52 -9.34
C ASN A 151 11.70 21.38 -9.16
N ARG A 152 11.87 20.58 -8.10
CA ARG A 152 10.94 19.52 -7.71
C ARG A 152 9.49 20.02 -7.56
N LYS A 153 9.29 21.23 -7.04
CA LYS A 153 7.95 21.82 -6.89
C LYS A 153 7.29 22.13 -8.25
N ILE A 154 8.08 22.62 -9.21
CA ILE A 154 7.61 22.89 -10.58
C ILE A 154 7.26 21.57 -11.28
N LEU A 155 8.11 20.55 -11.14
CA LEU A 155 7.85 19.19 -11.63
C LEU A 155 6.50 18.67 -11.13
N MET A 156 6.27 18.68 -9.81
CA MET A 156 5.02 18.16 -9.24
C MET A 156 3.80 18.97 -9.72
N ASN A 157 3.89 20.30 -9.81
CA ASN A 157 2.76 21.09 -10.31
C ASN A 157 2.45 20.81 -11.79
N LYS A 158 3.47 20.62 -12.63
CA LYS A 158 3.30 20.27 -14.05
C LYS A 158 2.71 18.88 -14.23
N LEU A 159 3.23 17.89 -13.51
CA LEU A 159 2.68 16.52 -13.51
C LEU A 159 1.22 16.51 -13.06
N GLY A 160 0.90 17.24 -11.98
CA GLY A 160 -0.45 17.39 -11.45
C GLY A 160 -1.50 17.81 -12.49
N LYS A 161 -1.11 18.67 -13.44
CA LYS A 161 -1.99 19.14 -14.53
C LYS A 161 -2.20 18.10 -15.63
N ILE A 162 -1.23 17.24 -15.89
CA ILE A 162 -1.27 16.23 -16.96
C ILE A 162 -1.91 14.92 -16.49
N LEU A 163 -1.76 14.58 -15.20
CA LEU A 163 -2.28 13.34 -14.62
C LEU A 163 -3.74 13.00 -14.99
N PRO A 164 -4.70 13.94 -14.99
CA PRO A 164 -6.09 13.65 -15.36
C PRO A 164 -6.27 13.20 -16.82
N SER A 165 -5.34 13.58 -17.70
CA SER A 165 -5.39 13.24 -19.13
C SER A 165 -4.92 11.81 -19.42
N ILE A 166 -4.25 11.16 -18.46
CA ILE A 166 -3.69 9.82 -18.65
C ILE A 166 -4.64 8.79 -18.07
N ASN A 167 -5.20 7.96 -18.95
CA ASN A 167 -6.04 6.85 -18.56
C ASN A 167 -5.17 5.64 -18.21
N VAL A 168 -5.31 5.17 -16.98
CA VAL A 168 -4.72 3.90 -16.53
C VAL A 168 -5.86 2.99 -16.10
N GLU A 169 -5.87 1.79 -16.67
CA GLU A 169 -6.76 0.74 -16.22
C GLU A 169 -6.40 0.37 -14.78
N ARG A 170 -7.38 0.56 -13.90
CA ARG A 170 -7.29 0.12 -12.51
C ARG A 170 -8.09 -1.17 -12.41
N GLU A 171 -7.49 -2.19 -11.80
CA GLU A 171 -8.25 -3.34 -11.35
C GLU A 171 -9.40 -2.84 -10.48
N LYS A 172 -10.62 -3.29 -10.77
CA LYS A 172 -11.79 -2.88 -10.00
C LYS A 172 -11.61 -3.46 -8.60
N GLU A 173 -11.65 -2.59 -7.60
CA GLU A 173 -11.82 -3.02 -6.21
C GLU A 173 -13.04 -3.96 -6.20
N ALA A 174 -12.87 -5.19 -5.71
CA ALA A 174 -13.96 -6.16 -5.68
C ALA A 174 -15.12 -5.56 -4.87
N VAL A 175 -16.23 -5.26 -5.56
CA VAL A 175 -17.42 -4.71 -4.90
C VAL A 175 -18.10 -5.86 -4.17
N TYR A 176 -18.60 -5.61 -2.96
CA TYR A 176 -19.31 -6.61 -2.16
C TYR A 176 -20.44 -7.30 -2.94
N ASP A 177 -21.11 -6.56 -3.82
CA ASP A 177 -22.15 -7.07 -4.71
C ASP A 177 -21.63 -8.15 -5.67
N ASP A 178 -20.39 -8.05 -6.16
CA ASP A 178 -19.79 -9.09 -7.02
C ASP A 178 -19.53 -10.37 -6.22
N PHE A 179 -19.07 -10.25 -4.97
CA PHE A 179 -18.86 -11.41 -4.10
C PHE A 179 -20.18 -12.07 -3.65
N MET A 180 -21.23 -11.27 -3.42
CA MET A 180 -22.57 -11.78 -3.09
C MET A 180 -23.28 -12.37 -4.30
N SER A 181 -23.01 -11.84 -5.49
CA SER A 181 -23.48 -12.36 -6.79
C SER A 181 -22.75 -13.64 -7.21
N MET A 182 -21.51 -13.83 -6.75
CA MET A 182 -20.75 -15.08 -6.91
C MET A 182 -21.41 -16.20 -6.11
N LYS A 183 -22.40 -16.86 -6.71
CA LYS A 183 -22.95 -18.13 -6.24
C LYS A 183 -21.83 -19.18 -6.26
N LYS A 184 -21.17 -19.41 -5.13
CA LYS A 184 -20.13 -20.45 -4.98
C LYS A 184 -20.70 -21.80 -5.43
N PRO A 185 -20.22 -22.41 -6.52
CA PRO A 185 -20.57 -23.78 -6.81
C PRO A 185 -19.79 -24.67 -5.84
N GLY A 186 -20.48 -25.36 -4.93
CA GLY A 186 -19.92 -26.54 -4.26
C GLY A 186 -19.58 -26.44 -2.77
N LEU A 187 -20.36 -25.73 -1.95
CA LEU A 187 -20.48 -26.10 -0.54
C LEU A 187 -21.93 -26.46 -0.26
N GLN A 188 -22.34 -27.65 -0.70
CA GLN A 188 -23.59 -28.24 -0.24
C GLN A 188 -23.35 -28.69 1.20
N ALA A 189 -23.94 -27.99 2.15
CA ALA A 189 -24.08 -28.51 3.50
C ALA A 189 -25.02 -29.72 3.40
N THR A 190 -24.45 -30.92 3.35
CA THR A 190 -25.21 -32.16 3.56
C THR A 190 -25.59 -32.22 5.03
N ILE A 191 -26.71 -31.60 5.37
CA ILE A 191 -27.43 -31.94 6.60
C ILE A 191 -28.17 -33.23 6.26
N THR A 192 -27.53 -34.37 6.53
CA THR A 192 -28.23 -35.65 6.60
C THR A 192 -28.77 -35.81 8.02
N GLU A 193 -30.09 -35.91 8.09
CA GLU A 193 -30.89 -36.21 9.28
C GLU A 193 -30.49 -37.52 9.98
N SER A 194 -30.88 -37.55 11.26
CA SER A 194 -31.02 -38.68 12.19
C SER A 194 -29.87 -38.89 13.19
N HIS A 195 -30.12 -38.53 14.46
CA HIS A 195 -30.45 -39.49 15.52
C HIS A 195 -31.04 -38.74 16.72
N ASP A 196 -32.14 -39.27 17.23
CA ASP A 196 -33.02 -38.70 18.25
C ASP A 196 -32.33 -38.47 19.61
N ILE A 197 -32.55 -37.29 20.20
CA ILE A 197 -32.54 -37.10 21.65
C ILE A 197 -33.75 -36.21 22.00
N PRO A 198 -34.74 -36.71 22.76
CA PRO A 198 -35.89 -35.90 23.15
C PRO A 198 -35.51 -35.03 24.35
N VAL A 199 -35.52 -33.71 24.17
CA VAL A 199 -35.62 -32.78 25.31
C VAL A 199 -36.76 -31.80 25.08
N THR A 200 -37.73 -31.95 25.96
CA THR A 200 -38.97 -31.24 26.20
C THR A 200 -38.89 -29.71 26.04
N ALA A 201 -39.80 -29.15 25.25
CA ALA A 201 -40.23 -27.74 25.27
C ALA A 201 -41.17 -27.49 26.48
N PRO A 202 -41.77 -26.29 26.72
CA PRO A 202 -41.72 -25.03 25.96
C PRO A 202 -41.65 -23.73 26.81
N ALA A 203 -41.42 -22.57 26.19
CA ALA A 203 -42.26 -21.36 26.36
C ALA A 203 -41.76 -20.10 25.60
N LYS A 204 -42.65 -19.57 24.74
CA LYS A 204 -43.00 -18.15 24.47
C LYS A 204 -41.87 -17.09 24.39
N ALA A 205 -41.76 -16.37 23.26
CA ALA A 205 -42.57 -15.16 22.95
C ALA A 205 -42.01 -14.35 21.75
N SER A 206 -42.94 -13.87 20.90
CA SER A 206 -42.98 -12.58 20.15
C SER A 206 -41.77 -12.13 19.31
N SER A 207 -41.80 -12.14 17.96
CA SER A 207 -42.52 -11.26 17.01
C SER A 207 -41.91 -9.87 16.76
N SER A 208 -41.45 -9.63 15.51
CA SER A 208 -41.56 -8.38 14.69
C SER A 208 -40.89 -7.10 15.22
N THR A 209 -40.31 -6.14 14.47
CA THR A 209 -40.55 -5.66 13.10
C THR A 209 -39.42 -4.72 12.70
N GLU A 210 -39.06 -4.78 11.42
CA GLU A 210 -38.32 -3.82 10.61
C GLU A 210 -39.11 -2.49 10.44
N LYS A 211 -38.48 -1.32 10.62
CA LYS A 211 -38.97 -0.04 10.06
C LYS A 211 -37.83 0.89 9.64
N THR A 212 -37.67 0.96 8.33
CA THR A 212 -37.15 2.09 7.55
C THR A 212 -37.98 3.35 7.77
N LYS A 213 -37.36 4.55 7.72
CA LYS A 213 -38.05 5.77 7.26
C LYS A 213 -37.12 6.84 6.67
N LYS A 214 -37.56 7.24 5.49
CA LYS A 214 -37.11 8.19 4.47
C LYS A 214 -37.05 9.66 4.93
N SER A 215 -36.07 10.39 4.37
CA SER A 215 -36.09 11.74 3.77
C SER A 215 -36.99 12.86 4.32
N LYS A 216 -36.45 14.08 4.41
CA LYS A 216 -37.13 15.29 3.92
C LYS A 216 -36.15 16.40 3.51
N ASN A 217 -36.29 16.78 2.24
CA ASN A 217 -35.72 17.93 1.56
C ASN A 217 -36.42 19.23 2.01
N LYS A 218 -35.73 20.37 2.05
CA LYS A 218 -36.38 21.69 2.11
C LYS A 218 -35.50 22.79 1.49
N GLN A 219 -35.88 23.19 0.29
CA GLN A 219 -35.50 24.46 -0.35
C GLN A 219 -36.05 25.65 0.45
N LYS A 220 -35.33 26.79 0.47
CA LYS A 220 -35.95 28.11 0.57
C LYS A 220 -35.12 29.19 -0.16
N LYS A 221 -35.82 29.90 -1.05
CA LYS A 221 -35.46 31.13 -1.78
C LYS A 221 -35.31 32.35 -0.84
N GLY A 222 -34.54 33.35 -1.28
CA GLY A 222 -34.67 34.77 -0.91
C GLY A 222 -33.43 35.57 -1.33
N LYS A 223 -33.40 36.21 -2.51
CA LYS A 223 -33.70 37.65 -2.77
C LYS A 223 -32.99 38.62 -1.84
N GLY A 224 -32.09 39.44 -2.40
CA GLY A 224 -31.45 40.57 -1.72
C GLY A 224 -30.51 41.35 -2.63
N GLN A 225 -31.08 42.05 -3.62
CA GLN A 225 -30.39 43.07 -4.41
C GLN A 225 -30.48 44.38 -3.62
N ARG A 226 -29.35 45.04 -3.34
CA ARG A 226 -29.35 46.39 -2.76
C ARG A 226 -28.25 47.22 -3.42
N VAL A 227 -28.68 48.03 -4.38
CA VAL A 227 -27.98 49.19 -4.94
C VAL A 227 -28.25 50.35 -4.00
N ILE A 228 -27.22 51.03 -3.50
CA ILE A 228 -27.30 52.44 -3.06
C ILE A 228 -25.95 53.09 -3.39
N VAL A 229 -26.06 54.08 -4.29
CA VAL A 229 -25.28 55.31 -4.55
C VAL A 229 -23.89 55.42 -3.93
#